data_AF-A0A2Z4L7G8-F1
#
_entry.id   AF-A0A2Z4L7G8-F1
#
_cell.length_a   1.000
_cell.length_b   1.000
_cell.length_c   1.000
_cell.angle_alpha   90.00
_cell.angle_beta   90.00
_cell.angle_gamma   90.00
#
_symmetry.space_group_name_H-M   'P 1'
#
loop_
_entity.id
_entity.type
_entity.pdbx_description
1 polymer ?
#
loop_
_entity_poly.entity_id
_entity_poly.type
_entity_poly.pdbx_seq_one_letter_code
_entity_poly.pdbx_strand_id
1 'polypeptide(L)'
;MSKWNYERLEEMTNTDNEYINIKLNYTYIADNYEDMLIKTYTDGNLTPTLFDDVELAYDGKILKDIQLPQINDDVKKTIDEKKKARKVVELKHFSRDMTHQDWFKHLEDEVCEFLEKYPEFGDVII
;
A
#
# COMPACT_ATOMS: atom_id res chain seq x y z
N MET A 1 -5.85 -13.28 -19.72
CA MET A 1 -4.44 -13.20 -19.29
C MET A 1 -4.40 -12.28 -18.10
N SER A 2 -3.63 -12.60 -17.06
CA SER A 2 -3.41 -11.68 -15.95
C SER A 2 -2.81 -10.38 -16.50
N LYS A 3 -3.25 -9.23 -15.97
CA LYS A 3 -2.64 -7.92 -16.28
C LYS A 3 -1.36 -7.68 -15.49
N TRP A 4 -1.04 -8.57 -14.55
CA TRP A 4 0.19 -8.53 -13.76
C TRP A 4 1.38 -9.09 -14.54
N ASN A 5 2.49 -8.34 -14.51
CA ASN A 5 3.80 -8.80 -14.93
C ASN A 5 4.50 -9.48 -13.74
N TYR A 6 4.33 -10.80 -13.60
CA TYR A 6 4.91 -11.58 -12.50
C TYR A 6 6.44 -11.61 -12.50
N GLU A 7 7.09 -11.60 -13.66
CA GLU A 7 8.55 -11.52 -13.74
C GLU A 7 9.04 -10.23 -13.08
N ARG A 8 8.37 -9.10 -13.36
CA ARG A 8 8.69 -7.82 -12.71
C ARG A 8 8.39 -7.83 -11.20
N LEU A 9 7.30 -8.45 -10.76
CA LEU A 9 6.98 -8.55 -9.33
C LEU A 9 8.02 -9.40 -8.58
N GLU A 10 8.50 -10.48 -9.18
CA GLU A 10 9.59 -11.29 -8.66
C GLU A 10 10.91 -10.51 -8.60
N GLU A 11 11.24 -9.74 -9.64
CA GLU A 11 12.41 -8.85 -9.64
C GLU A 11 12.31 -7.81 -8.52
N MET A 12 11.16 -7.16 -8.35
CA MET A 12 10.92 -6.19 -7.28
C MET A 12 11.05 -6.83 -5.90
N THR A 13 10.54 -8.06 -5.72
CA THR A 13 10.63 -8.81 -4.45
C THR A 13 12.07 -9.19 -4.12
N ASN A 14 12.89 -9.49 -5.13
CA ASN A 14 14.27 -9.91 -4.95
C ASN A 14 15.28 -8.75 -4.93
N THR A 15 14.85 -7.53 -5.25
CA THR A 15 15.71 -6.35 -5.20
C THR A 15 15.81 -5.86 -3.76
N ASP A 16 17.02 -5.88 -3.22
CA ASP A 16 17.29 -5.34 -1.89
C ASP A 16 17.08 -3.82 -1.87
N ASN A 17 16.52 -3.31 -0.76
CA ASN A 17 16.32 -1.90 -0.52
C ASN A 17 17.14 -1.48 0.70
N GLU A 18 18.14 -0.61 0.52
CA GLU A 18 19.00 -0.15 1.63
C GLU A 18 18.28 0.77 2.63
N TYR A 19 17.07 1.23 2.29
CA TYR A 19 16.30 2.21 3.05
C TYR A 19 15.10 1.65 3.80
N ILE A 20 14.61 0.48 3.39
CA ILE A 20 13.47 -0.23 3.98
C ILE A 20 14.00 -1.57 4.52
N ASN A 21 13.76 -1.84 5.80
CA ASN A 21 14.17 -3.04 6.51
C ASN A 21 13.22 -4.23 6.29
N ILE A 22 11.96 -3.97 5.96
CA ILE A 22 11.00 -5.03 5.61
C ILE A 22 11.16 -5.47 4.14
N LYS A 23 11.09 -6.77 3.89
CA LYS A 23 11.08 -7.30 2.53
C LYS A 23 9.66 -7.61 2.09
N LEU A 24 9.16 -6.86 1.12
CA LEU A 24 7.79 -7.03 0.61
C LEU A 24 7.72 -8.14 -0.44
N ASN A 25 6.73 -9.01 -0.29
CA ASN A 25 6.36 -10.02 -1.27
C ASN A 25 5.40 -9.42 -2.29
N TYR A 26 5.95 -8.73 -3.30
CA TYR A 26 5.14 -8.03 -4.30
C TYR A 26 4.24 -8.97 -5.11
N THR A 27 4.64 -10.23 -5.31
CA THR A 27 3.78 -11.25 -5.93
C THR A 27 2.53 -11.51 -5.09
N TYR A 28 2.70 -11.75 -3.79
CA TYR A 28 1.56 -11.94 -2.89
C TYR A 28 0.68 -10.69 -2.80
N ILE A 29 1.28 -9.50 -2.70
CA ILE A 29 0.53 -8.24 -2.67
C ILE A 29 -0.31 -8.10 -3.95
N ALA A 30 0.26 -8.35 -5.13
CA ALA A 30 -0.46 -8.25 -6.40
C ALA A 30 -1.63 -9.24 -6.50
N ASP A 31 -1.42 -10.49 -6.09
CA ASP A 31 -2.46 -11.53 -6.12
C ASP A 31 -3.63 -11.23 -5.16
N ASN A 32 -3.39 -10.46 -4.10
CA ASN A 32 -4.38 -10.11 -3.08
C ASN A 32 -4.78 -8.62 -3.09
N TYR A 33 -4.29 -7.83 -4.04
CA TYR A 33 -4.38 -6.37 -3.99
C TYR A 33 -5.83 -5.87 -3.98
N GLU A 34 -6.69 -6.50 -4.78
CA GLU A 34 -8.11 -6.17 -4.82
C GLU A 34 -8.80 -6.43 -3.47
N ASP A 35 -8.56 -7.59 -2.86
CA ASP A 35 -9.13 -7.95 -1.58
C ASP A 35 -8.63 -7.01 -0.46
N MET A 36 -7.34 -6.70 -0.44
CA MET A 36 -6.75 -5.72 0.49
C MET A 36 -7.38 -4.33 0.31
N LEU A 37 -7.54 -3.88 -0.93
CA LEU A 37 -8.10 -2.57 -1.24
C LEU A 37 -9.59 -2.50 -0.85
N ILE A 38 -10.37 -3.52 -1.18
CA ILE A 38 -11.79 -3.59 -0.82
C ILE A 38 -11.94 -3.60 0.69
N LYS A 39 -11.19 -4.46 1.39
CA LYS A 39 -11.30 -4.61 2.84
C LYS A 39 -10.89 -3.34 3.59
N THR A 40 -9.76 -2.75 3.22
CA THR A 40 -9.34 -1.48 3.82
C THR A 40 -10.36 -0.38 3.56
N TYR A 41 -10.91 -0.31 2.34
CA TYR A 41 -11.91 0.68 1.97
C TYR A 41 -13.23 0.52 2.73
N THR A 42 -13.74 -0.71 2.90
CA THR A 42 -14.96 -0.96 3.68
C THR A 42 -14.80 -0.58 5.14
N ASP A 43 -13.59 -0.74 5.68
CA ASP A 43 -13.27 -0.52 7.10
C ASP A 43 -12.84 0.94 7.38
N GLY A 44 -12.91 1.82 6.39
CA GLY A 44 -12.52 3.22 6.52
C GLY A 44 -11.02 3.43 6.70
N ASN A 45 -10.20 2.54 6.13
CA ASN A 45 -8.74 2.60 6.15
C ASN A 45 -8.18 2.73 4.74
N LEU A 46 -6.84 2.73 4.67
CA LEU A 46 -6.07 2.79 3.44
C LEU A 46 -5.12 1.59 3.42
N THR A 47 -4.78 1.12 2.23
CA THR A 47 -3.61 0.29 2.02
C THR A 47 -2.34 1.09 2.34
N PRO A 48 -1.27 0.43 2.82
CA PRO A 48 0.04 1.06 2.98
C PRO A 48 0.54 1.67 1.68
N THR A 49 1.24 2.81 1.77
CA THR A 49 1.75 3.52 0.58
C THR A 49 2.72 2.65 -0.24
N LEU A 50 3.51 1.79 0.42
CA LEU A 50 4.42 0.87 -0.26
C LEU A 50 3.71 -0.17 -1.15
N PHE A 51 2.42 -0.43 -0.93
CA PHE A 51 1.71 -1.40 -1.76
C PHE A 51 1.40 -0.82 -3.14
N ASP A 52 1.35 0.51 -3.28
CA ASP A 52 1.08 1.17 -4.57
C ASP A 52 2.17 0.84 -5.62
N ASP A 53 3.36 0.41 -5.19
CA ASP A 53 4.46 0.01 -6.08
C ASP A 53 4.08 -1.17 -7.00
N VAL A 54 3.13 -2.03 -6.61
CA VAL A 54 2.65 -3.11 -7.49
C VAL A 54 2.08 -2.56 -8.82
N GLU A 55 1.58 -1.31 -8.84
CA GLU A 55 1.11 -0.66 -10.06
C GLU A 55 2.18 -0.58 -11.15
N LEU A 56 3.47 -0.56 -10.76
CA LEU A 56 4.58 -0.58 -11.71
C LEU A 56 4.62 -1.86 -12.56
N ALA A 57 4.08 -2.95 -12.05
CA ALA A 57 3.99 -4.24 -12.73
C ALA A 57 2.61 -4.53 -13.32
N TYR A 58 1.68 -3.58 -13.32
CA TYR A 58 0.34 -3.76 -13.86
C TYR A 58 0.20 -3.15 -15.26
N ASP A 59 -0.36 -3.92 -16.21
CA ASP A 59 -0.72 -3.41 -17.53
C ASP A 59 -2.04 -2.63 -17.48
N GLY A 60 -1.95 -1.31 -17.29
CA GLY A 60 -3.07 -0.39 -17.31
C GLY A 60 -3.16 0.47 -16.05
N LYS A 61 -4.38 0.64 -15.51
CA LYS A 61 -4.61 1.34 -14.24
C LYS A 61 -5.46 0.46 -13.36
N ILE A 62 -4.89 -0.04 -12.27
CA ILE A 62 -5.58 -0.96 -11.35
C ILE A 62 -6.93 -0.40 -10.90
N LEU A 63 -6.98 0.88 -10.50
CA LEU A 63 -8.21 1.53 -10.05
C LEU A 63 -9.31 1.67 -11.13
N LYS A 64 -9.00 1.42 -12.41
CA LYS A 64 -10.03 1.33 -13.45
C LYS A 64 -10.64 -0.07 -13.56
N ASP A 65 -9.91 -1.08 -13.09
CA ASP A 65 -10.27 -2.48 -13.21
C ASP A 65 -10.89 -3.02 -11.91
N ILE A 66 -10.56 -2.43 -10.75
CA ILE A 66 -11.17 -2.76 -9.45
C ILE A 66 -12.44 -1.93 -9.21
N GLN A 67 -13.50 -2.59 -8.75
CA GLN A 67 -14.74 -1.94 -8.33
C GLN A 67 -14.82 -1.89 -6.81
N LEU A 68 -14.69 -0.68 -6.24
CA LEU A 68 -14.87 -0.48 -4.80
C LEU A 68 -16.37 -0.56 -4.43
N PRO A 69 -16.70 -1.19 -3.29
CA PRO A 69 -18.08 -1.25 -2.82
C PRO A 69 -18.59 0.14 -2.42
N GLN A 70 -19.91 0.29 -2.34
CA GLN A 70 -20.51 1.48 -1.76
C GLN A 70 -20.26 1.50 -0.25
N ILE A 71 -19.81 2.65 0.26
CA ILE A 71 -19.60 2.90 1.69
C ILE A 71 -20.49 4.04 2.17
N ASN A 72 -20.79 4.08 3.46
CA ASN A 72 -21.56 5.17 4.05
C ASN A 72 -20.71 6.45 4.18
N ASP A 73 -21.39 7.57 4.45
CA ASP A 73 -20.73 8.88 4.55
C ASP A 73 -19.73 8.97 5.71
N ASP A 74 -19.97 8.26 6.81
CA ASP A 74 -19.07 8.25 7.97
C ASP A 74 -17.73 7.58 7.62
N VAL A 75 -17.78 6.40 7.00
CA VAL A 75 -16.60 5.66 6.51
C VAL A 75 -15.85 6.50 5.48
N LYS A 76 -16.59 7.13 4.55
CA LYS A 76 -15.99 8.01 3.54
C LYS A 76 -15.25 9.18 4.19
N LYS A 77 -15.82 9.80 5.22
CA LYS A 77 -15.17 10.88 5.96
C LYS A 77 -13.90 10.40 6.66
N THR A 78 -13.91 9.21 7.27
CA THR A 78 -12.71 8.62 7.88
C THR A 78 -11.60 8.40 6.85
N ILE A 79 -11.94 7.90 5.66
CA ILE A 79 -10.98 7.72 4.56
C ILE A 79 -10.39 9.06 4.12
N ASP A 80 -11.22 10.09 3.95
CA ASP A 80 -10.77 11.42 3.54
C ASP A 80 -9.84 12.06 4.58
N GLU A 81 -10.12 11.88 5.87
CA GLU A 81 -9.26 12.33 6.96
C GLU A 81 -7.90 11.62 6.95
N LYS A 82 -7.88 10.29 6.77
CA LYS A 82 -6.64 9.52 6.64
C LYS A 82 -5.83 9.92 5.40
N LYS A 83 -6.48 10.11 4.25
CA LYS A 83 -5.82 10.59 3.02
C LYS A 83 -5.18 11.97 3.22
N LYS A 84 -5.87 12.87 3.92
CA LYS A 84 -5.32 14.19 4.26
C LYS A 84 -4.13 14.07 5.21
N ALA A 85 -4.20 13.20 6.21
CA ALA A 85 -3.09 12.96 7.13
C ALA A 85 -1.85 12.44 6.39
N ARG A 86 -2.01 11.43 5.52
CA ARG A 86 -0.94 10.91 4.66
C ARG A 86 -0.34 12.02 3.78
N LYS A 87 -1.18 12.80 3.10
CA LYS A 87 -0.76 13.95 2.28
C LYS A 87 0.10 14.95 3.06
N VAL A 88 -0.24 15.22 4.32
CA VAL A 88 0.55 16.12 5.17
C VAL A 88 1.93 15.53 5.48
N VAL A 89 2.02 14.22 5.73
CA VAL A 89 3.30 13.55 5.97
C VAL A 89 4.17 13.55 4.70
N GLU A 90 3.60 13.23 3.54
CA GLU A 90 4.27 13.35 2.24
C GLU A 90 4.83 14.77 2.02
N LEU A 91 4.02 15.80 2.28
CA LEU A 91 4.44 17.19 2.12
C LEU A 91 5.61 17.56 3.05
N LYS A 92 5.59 17.08 4.31
CA LYS A 92 6.71 17.28 5.25
C LYS A 92 8.01 16.64 4.74
N HIS A 93 7.90 15.47 4.12
CA HIS A 93 9.06 14.84 3.48
C HIS A 93 9.60 15.71 2.33
N PHE A 94 8.73 16.16 1.42
CA PHE A 94 9.15 17.00 0.29
C PHE A 94 9.67 18.38 0.69
N SER A 95 9.13 18.99 1.75
CA SER A 95 9.61 20.28 2.27
C SER A 95 10.91 20.18 3.07
N ARG A 96 11.43 18.96 3.28
CA ARG A 96 12.58 18.64 4.15
C ARG A 96 12.31 18.94 5.64
N ASP A 97 11.05 19.03 6.02
CA ASP A 97 10.61 19.11 7.42
C ASP A 97 10.55 17.71 8.08
N MET A 98 10.89 16.66 7.33
CA MET A 98 11.05 15.28 7.78
C MET A 98 12.31 14.69 7.13
N THR A 99 13.08 13.91 7.90
CA THR A 99 14.28 13.25 7.38
C THR A 99 13.91 12.09 6.45
N HIS A 100 14.83 11.68 5.58
CA HIS A 100 14.62 10.47 4.77
C HIS A 100 14.38 9.23 5.65
N GLN A 101 15.10 9.10 6.77
CA GLN A 101 14.95 7.97 7.69
C GLN A 101 13.56 7.93 8.34
N ASP A 102 13.05 9.09 8.79
CA ASP A 102 11.72 9.18 9.38
C ASP A 102 10.62 8.87 8.34
N TRP A 103 10.83 9.27 7.09
CA TRP A 103 9.92 8.94 6.00
C TRP A 103 9.87 7.43 5.73
N PHE A 104 11.03 6.77 5.59
CA PHE A 104 11.07 5.33 5.37
C PHE A 104 10.47 4.57 6.54
N LYS A 105 10.79 4.98 7.77
CA LYS A 105 10.18 4.40 8.97
C LYS A 105 8.65 4.55 8.94
N HIS A 106 8.12 5.72 8.58
CA HIS A 106 6.68 5.92 8.45
C HIS A 106 6.05 4.94 7.44
N LEU A 107 6.70 4.71 6.31
CA LEU A 107 6.24 3.74 5.31
C LEU A 107 6.23 2.31 5.84
N GLU A 108 7.24 1.92 6.61
CA GLU A 108 7.28 0.62 7.30
C GLU A 108 6.21 0.49 8.37
N ASP A 109 6.03 1.54 9.17
CA ASP A 109 5.01 1.60 10.21
C ASP A 109 3.61 1.44 9.59
N GLU A 110 3.32 2.03 8.42
CA GLU A 110 2.05 1.80 7.71
C GLU A 110 1.82 0.32 7.37
N VAL A 111 2.87 -0.41 6.96
CA VAL A 111 2.77 -1.85 6.65
C VAL A 111 2.56 -2.67 7.93
N CYS A 112 3.30 -2.37 9.00
CA CYS A 112 3.14 -3.04 10.28
C CYS A 112 1.73 -2.82 10.86
N GLU A 113 1.23 -1.58 10.87
CA GLU A 113 -0.13 -1.25 11.32
C GLU A 113 -1.19 -1.97 10.48
N PHE A 114 -0.97 -2.10 9.18
CA PHE A 114 -1.84 -2.87 8.30
C PHE A 114 -1.87 -4.35 8.72
N LEU A 115 -0.73 -4.97 8.98
CA LEU A 115 -0.65 -6.38 9.37
C LEU A 115 -1.20 -6.65 10.78
N GLU A 116 -1.04 -5.72 11.70
CA GLU A 116 -1.70 -5.80 13.02
C GLU A 116 -3.22 -5.80 12.89
N LYS A 117 -3.75 -5.04 11.94
CA LYS A 117 -5.20 -4.91 11.72
C LYS A 117 -5.78 -6.02 10.84
N TYR A 118 -5.01 -6.50 9.87
CA TYR A 118 -5.42 -7.51 8.88
C TYR A 118 -4.40 -8.67 8.85
N PRO A 119 -4.32 -9.46 9.93
CA PRO A 119 -3.30 -10.49 10.09
C PRO A 119 -3.41 -11.63 9.06
N GLU A 120 -4.54 -11.78 8.38
CA GLU A 120 -4.70 -12.72 7.27
C GLU A 120 -3.76 -12.44 6.09
N PHE A 121 -3.25 -11.22 5.97
CA PHE A 121 -2.29 -10.82 4.94
C PHE A 121 -0.84 -10.87 5.42
N GLY A 122 -0.54 -11.70 6.43
CA GLY A 122 0.80 -11.84 7.02
C GLY A 122 1.92 -12.12 6.01
N ASP A 123 1.61 -12.77 4.89
CA ASP A 123 2.58 -13.15 3.84
C ASP A 123 3.04 -11.98 2.95
N VAL A 124 2.57 -10.76 3.23
CA VAL A 124 3.06 -9.52 2.62
C VAL A 124 4.55 -9.30 2.91
N ILE A 125 5.05 -9.74 4.06
CA ILE A 125 6.47 -9.63 4.45
C ILE A 125 7.12 -11.02 4.45
N ILE A 126 8.33 -11.13 3.92
CA ILE A 126 9.13 -12.38 3.84
C ILE A 126 10.49 -12.28 4.52
#